data_AF-A0AAD1SVV7-F1
#
_entry.id   AF-A0AAD1SVV7-F1
#
_cell.length_a   1.000
_cell.length_b   1.000
_cell.length_c   1.000
_cell.angle_alpha   90.00
_cell.angle_beta   90.00
_cell.angle_gamma   90.00
#
_symmetry.space_group_name_H-M   'P 1'
#
loop_
_entity.id
_entity.type
_entity.pdbx_description
1 polymer ?
#
loop_
_entity_poly.entity_id
_entity_poly.type
_entity_poly.pdbx_seq_one_letter_code
_entity_poly.pdbx_strand_id
1 'polypeptide(L)'
;MATAAVIEFQRAQDMVMTDKAASIDILQSIVNKAKAARLVRSLLDLFLDMEVATGQETEALKTVAQASKNCSFANFEKALTDYKAELREDPIIATHLANDNLLEQNLIRVIEPFSREQIDHISGLIKLSKPEVERKLSQMILDKKFHGILDQGEDVLIIFDKPPVDKTYEAALENIQNMSKVVDSLYNKAKKLT
;
A
#
# COMPACT_ATOMS: atom_id res chain seq x y z
N MET A 1 -19.30 -19.35 8.33
CA MET A 1 -18.83 -18.43 7.27
C MET A 1 -17.42 -18.80 6.80
N ALA A 2 -16.42 -18.97 7.68
CA ALA A 2 -15.08 -19.42 7.29
C ALA A 2 -15.03 -20.85 6.72
N THR A 3 -15.90 -21.76 7.18
CA THR A 3 -15.94 -23.15 6.71
C THR A 3 -16.47 -23.28 5.28
N ALA A 4 -17.37 -22.39 4.85
CA ALA A 4 -17.92 -22.41 3.50
C ALA A 4 -16.88 -21.95 2.46
N ALA A 5 -16.09 -20.92 2.78
CA ALA A 5 -15.00 -20.45 1.92
C ALA A 5 -13.86 -21.49 1.80
N VAL A 6 -13.56 -22.22 2.87
CA VAL A 6 -12.58 -23.31 2.84
C VAL A 6 -13.09 -24.50 2.03
N ILE A 7 -14.39 -24.83 2.13
CA ILE A 7 -15.00 -25.92 1.33
C ILE A 7 -15.12 -25.52 -0.14
N GLU A 8 -15.44 -24.26 -0.47
CA GLU A 8 -15.41 -23.75 -1.85
C GLU A 8 -13.99 -23.70 -2.41
N PHE A 9 -13.00 -23.35 -1.61
CA PHE A 9 -11.58 -23.39 -2.00
C PHE A 9 -11.12 -24.82 -2.27
N GLN A 10 -11.58 -25.80 -1.48
CA GLN A 10 -11.28 -27.21 -1.68
C GLN A 10 -12.02 -27.76 -2.92
N ARG A 11 -13.27 -27.36 -3.16
CA ARG A 11 -14.02 -27.68 -4.39
C ARG A 11 -13.41 -27.05 -5.64
N ALA A 12 -12.89 -25.84 -5.52
CA ALA A 12 -12.16 -25.19 -6.59
C ALA A 12 -10.84 -25.92 -6.86
N GLN A 13 -10.13 -26.40 -5.83
CA GLN A 13 -8.97 -27.30 -5.99
C GLN A 13 -9.34 -28.63 -6.67
N ASP A 14 -10.51 -29.19 -6.41
CA ASP A 14 -10.96 -30.43 -7.05
C ASP A 14 -11.42 -30.19 -8.51
N MET A 15 -12.01 -29.02 -8.82
CA MET A 15 -12.33 -28.59 -10.20
C MET A 15 -11.10 -28.13 -11.00
N VAL A 16 -9.97 -27.85 -10.34
CA VAL A 16 -8.65 -27.56 -10.96
C VAL A 16 -8.05 -28.82 -11.62
N MET A 17 -8.67 -30.00 -11.45
CA MET A 17 -8.25 -31.24 -12.13
C MET A 17 -8.68 -31.33 -13.60
N THR A 18 -9.54 -30.46 -14.11
CA THR A 18 -9.98 -30.51 -15.52
C THR A 18 -9.29 -29.53 -16.47
N ASP A 19 -8.58 -28.51 -15.97
CA ASP A 19 -7.74 -27.68 -16.83
C ASP A 19 -6.48 -27.19 -16.11
N LYS A 20 -5.42 -27.98 -16.30
CA LYS A 20 -4.10 -27.78 -15.69
C LYS A 20 -3.42 -26.50 -16.18
N ALA A 21 -3.79 -25.98 -17.35
CA ALA A 21 -3.16 -24.80 -17.95
C ALA A 21 -3.74 -23.49 -17.39
N ALA A 22 -5.07 -23.37 -17.33
CA ALA A 22 -5.73 -22.16 -16.80
C ALA A 22 -5.42 -21.94 -15.30
N SER A 23 -5.25 -23.03 -14.55
CA SER A 23 -4.95 -23.00 -13.12
C SER A 23 -3.52 -22.53 -12.82
N ILE A 24 -2.57 -22.85 -13.70
CA ILE A 24 -1.18 -22.37 -13.60
C ILE A 24 -1.14 -20.87 -13.92
N ASP A 25 -1.86 -20.39 -14.94
CA ASP A 25 -1.85 -18.97 -15.31
C ASP A 25 -2.48 -18.07 -14.24
N ILE A 26 -3.55 -18.52 -13.58
CA ILE A 26 -4.17 -17.75 -12.49
C ILE A 26 -3.25 -17.71 -11.26
N LEU A 27 -2.63 -18.83 -10.88
CA LEU A 27 -1.66 -18.87 -9.80
C LEU A 27 -0.39 -18.06 -10.14
N GLN A 28 0.08 -18.12 -11.39
CA GLN A 28 1.21 -17.35 -11.88
C GLN A 28 0.89 -15.85 -11.89
N SER A 29 -0.33 -15.46 -12.27
CA SER A 29 -0.82 -14.07 -12.22
C SER A 29 -0.89 -13.54 -10.78
N ILE A 30 -1.43 -14.31 -9.84
CA ILE A 30 -1.52 -13.94 -8.41
C ILE A 30 -0.11 -13.86 -7.79
N VAL A 31 0.76 -14.83 -8.10
CA VAL A 31 2.16 -14.84 -7.64
C VAL A 31 2.95 -13.71 -8.28
N ASN A 32 2.73 -13.36 -9.54
CA ASN A 32 3.40 -12.25 -10.22
C ASN A 32 2.93 -10.89 -9.66
N LYS A 33 1.64 -10.76 -9.35
CA LYS A 33 1.07 -9.56 -8.73
C LYS A 33 1.55 -9.38 -7.28
N ALA A 34 1.70 -10.49 -6.54
CA ALA A 34 2.27 -10.52 -5.18
C ALA A 34 3.81 -10.34 -5.17
N LYS A 35 4.51 -10.88 -6.18
CA LYS A 35 5.94 -10.67 -6.41
C LYS A 35 6.21 -9.22 -6.77
N ALA A 36 5.44 -8.57 -7.65
CA ALA A 36 5.67 -7.17 -8.06
C ALA A 36 5.77 -6.20 -6.87
N ALA A 37 4.95 -6.34 -5.82
CA ALA A 37 4.99 -5.48 -4.64
C ALA A 37 6.22 -5.71 -3.74
N ARG A 38 6.77 -6.94 -3.72
CA ARG A 38 7.94 -7.32 -2.91
C ARG A 38 9.26 -7.25 -3.71
N LEU A 39 9.15 -7.33 -5.03
CA LEU A 39 10.24 -7.25 -6.01
C LEU A 39 10.82 -5.85 -6.09
N VAL A 40 10.07 -4.76 -5.90
CA VAL A 40 10.68 -3.41 -6.02
C VAL A 40 11.77 -3.20 -4.97
N ARG A 41 11.53 -3.59 -3.71
CA ARG A 41 12.54 -3.47 -2.64
C ARG A 41 13.69 -4.47 -2.82
N SER A 42 13.37 -5.70 -3.21
CA SER A 42 14.36 -6.74 -3.52
C SER A 42 15.19 -6.45 -4.78
N LEU A 43 14.62 -5.80 -5.79
CA LEU A 43 15.30 -5.36 -7.01
C LEU A 43 16.15 -4.14 -6.71
N LEU A 44 15.66 -3.18 -5.90
CA LEU A 44 16.48 -2.07 -5.42
C LEU A 44 17.73 -2.57 -4.68
N ASP A 45 17.58 -3.52 -3.76
CA ASP A 45 18.70 -4.10 -3.03
C ASP A 45 19.62 -4.91 -3.96
N LEU A 46 19.07 -5.69 -4.91
CA LEU A 46 19.85 -6.42 -5.93
C LEU A 46 20.62 -5.49 -6.89
N PHE A 47 20.05 -4.33 -7.26
CA PHE A 47 20.71 -3.33 -8.10
C PHE A 47 21.81 -2.56 -7.35
N LEU A 48 21.67 -2.38 -6.04
CA LEU A 48 22.69 -1.77 -5.19
C LEU A 48 23.91 -2.68 -5.01
N ASP A 49 23.67 -3.99 -4.91
CA ASP A 49 24.69 -5.04 -4.73
C ASP A 49 25.40 -5.44 -6.03
N MET A 50 25.04 -4.87 -7.18
CA MET A 50 25.70 -5.13 -8.45
C MET A 50 27.08 -4.43 -8.47
N GLU A 51 28.15 -5.22 -8.23
CA GLU A 51 29.55 -4.74 -8.12
C GLU A 51 30.18 -4.36 -9.47
N VAL A 52 29.64 -4.82 -10.61
CA VAL A 52 30.15 -4.46 -11.94
C VAL A 52 28.98 -4.37 -12.92
N ALA A 53 28.59 -3.16 -13.29
CA ALA A 53 27.63 -2.95 -14.36
C ALA A 53 28.22 -1.90 -15.32
N THR A 54 28.68 -2.38 -16.48
CA THR A 54 29.21 -1.56 -17.57
C THR A 54 28.06 -1.16 -18.48
N GLY A 55 27.36 -0.06 -18.16
CA GLY A 55 26.28 0.46 -19.00
C GLY A 55 25.61 1.69 -18.39
N GLN A 56 25.34 2.71 -19.21
CA GLN A 56 24.74 3.97 -18.78
C GLN A 56 23.32 3.75 -18.22
N GLU A 57 22.56 2.75 -18.71
CA GLU A 57 21.24 2.42 -18.16
C GLU A 57 21.31 1.82 -16.75
N THR A 58 22.34 1.01 -16.47
CA THR A 58 22.51 0.38 -15.15
C THR A 58 22.92 1.39 -14.08
N GLU A 59 23.73 2.38 -14.46
CA GLU A 59 24.13 3.48 -13.59
C GLU A 59 22.95 4.42 -13.31
N ALA A 60 22.12 4.69 -14.33
CA ALA A 60 20.87 5.44 -14.17
C ALA A 60 19.94 4.79 -13.14
N LEU A 61 19.68 3.48 -13.29
CA LEU A 61 18.83 2.72 -12.37
C LEU A 61 19.41 2.65 -10.95
N LYS A 62 20.74 2.50 -10.80
CA LYS A 62 21.41 2.49 -9.50
C LYS A 62 21.30 3.84 -8.80
N THR A 63 21.45 4.93 -9.54
CA THR A 63 21.34 6.30 -8.99
C THR A 63 19.92 6.61 -8.55
N VAL A 64 18.92 6.19 -9.35
CA VAL A 64 17.49 6.28 -9.01
C VAL A 64 17.15 5.42 -7.78
N ALA A 65 17.66 4.20 -7.71
CA ALA A 65 17.49 3.30 -6.56
C ALA A 65 18.09 3.91 -5.29
N GLN A 66 19.30 4.44 -5.37
CA GLN A 66 19.97 5.09 -4.23
C GLN A 66 19.23 6.36 -3.78
N ALA A 67 18.74 7.17 -4.72
CA ALA A 67 17.96 8.37 -4.41
C ALA A 67 16.63 8.02 -3.73
N SER A 68 15.95 6.97 -4.20
CA SER A 68 14.73 6.41 -3.58
C SER A 68 15.01 5.87 -2.18
N LYS A 69 16.12 5.15 -2.00
CA LYS A 69 16.54 4.64 -0.69
C LYS A 69 16.81 5.77 0.31
N ASN A 70 17.50 6.81 -0.14
CA ASN A 70 17.92 7.95 0.67
C ASN A 70 16.86 9.05 0.79
N CYS A 71 15.67 8.89 0.19
CA CYS A 71 14.60 9.91 0.14
C CYS A 71 15.06 11.28 -0.36
N SER A 72 16.13 11.34 -1.13
CA SER A 72 16.60 12.60 -1.69
C SER A 72 15.86 12.85 -2.99
N PHE A 73 14.74 13.57 -2.90
CA PHE A 73 14.00 14.04 -4.07
C PHE A 73 14.91 14.85 -5.00
N ALA A 74 15.82 15.64 -4.43
CA ALA A 74 16.83 16.36 -5.18
C ALA A 74 17.74 15.44 -6.00
N ASN A 75 18.22 14.33 -5.42
CA ASN A 75 19.04 13.36 -6.17
C ASN A 75 18.21 12.57 -7.18
N PHE A 76 16.93 12.34 -6.89
CA PHE A 76 16.02 11.65 -7.80
C PHE A 76 15.70 12.51 -9.03
N GLU A 77 15.37 13.79 -8.86
CA GLU A 77 15.20 14.72 -9.98
C GLU A 77 16.50 14.92 -10.77
N LYS A 78 17.63 14.99 -10.06
CA LYS A 78 18.93 15.09 -10.71
C LYS A 78 19.19 13.86 -11.59
N ALA A 79 18.94 12.65 -11.08
CA ALA A 79 19.07 11.42 -11.86
C ALA A 79 18.11 11.38 -13.07
N LEU A 80 16.87 11.88 -12.93
CA LEU A 80 15.91 12.00 -14.03
C LEU A 80 16.33 13.02 -15.11
N THR A 81 17.13 14.01 -14.73
CA THR A 81 17.64 15.03 -15.64
C THR A 81 18.91 14.56 -16.34
N ASP A 82 19.82 13.95 -15.58
CA ASP A 82 21.12 13.47 -16.06
C ASP A 82 20.96 12.26 -17.00
N TYR A 83 20.04 11.33 -16.68
CA TYR A 83 19.79 10.11 -17.46
C TYR A 83 18.44 10.15 -18.20
N LYS A 84 18.15 11.30 -18.82
CA LYS A 84 16.86 11.53 -19.48
C LYS A 84 16.60 10.58 -20.64
N ALA A 85 17.63 10.24 -21.42
CA ALA A 85 17.51 9.35 -22.58
C ALA A 85 17.12 7.93 -22.14
N GLU A 86 17.66 7.47 -21.03
CA GLU A 86 17.47 6.11 -20.52
C GLU A 86 16.18 5.98 -19.70
N LEU A 87 15.77 7.04 -18.99
CA LEU A 87 14.65 6.99 -18.04
C LEU A 87 13.34 7.58 -18.57
N ARG A 88 13.38 8.55 -19.48
CA ARG A 88 12.16 9.17 -20.06
C ARG A 88 11.82 8.68 -21.46
N GLU A 89 12.80 8.28 -22.26
CA GLU A 89 12.53 7.85 -23.64
C GLU A 89 12.06 6.39 -23.71
N ASP A 90 12.33 5.56 -22.71
CA ASP A 90 11.75 4.23 -22.57
C ASP A 90 10.30 4.34 -22.03
N PRO A 91 9.28 3.95 -22.82
CA PRO A 91 7.87 4.04 -22.40
C PRO A 91 7.54 3.17 -21.19
N ILE A 92 8.21 2.03 -21.02
CA ILE A 92 7.99 1.09 -19.92
C ILE A 92 8.54 1.71 -18.65
N ILE A 93 9.78 2.22 -18.69
CA ILE A 93 10.44 2.84 -17.53
C ILE A 93 9.73 4.14 -17.14
N ALA A 94 9.35 4.97 -18.11
CA ALA A 94 8.59 6.20 -17.87
C ALA A 94 7.24 5.94 -17.19
N THR A 95 6.51 4.90 -17.63
CA THR A 95 5.25 4.50 -16.99
C THR A 95 5.49 4.03 -15.55
N HIS A 96 6.60 3.34 -15.29
CA HIS A 96 6.92 2.86 -13.95
C HIS A 96 7.43 3.95 -13.01
N LEU A 97 8.14 4.96 -13.52
CA LEU A 97 8.57 6.15 -12.78
C LEU A 97 7.41 7.10 -12.46
N ALA A 98 6.42 7.15 -13.36
CA ALA A 98 5.17 7.86 -13.12
C ALA A 98 4.25 7.17 -12.10
N ASN A 99 4.63 6.00 -11.57
CA ASN A 99 3.83 5.34 -10.55
C ASN A 99 3.89 6.11 -9.22
N ASP A 100 2.70 6.44 -8.75
CA ASP A 100 2.41 7.11 -7.48
C ASP A 100 3.07 6.48 -6.24
N ASN A 101 3.41 5.19 -6.28
CA ASN A 101 4.00 4.46 -5.15
C ASN A 101 5.29 5.10 -4.62
N LEU A 102 6.13 5.66 -5.51
CA LEU A 102 7.37 6.29 -5.08
C LEU A 102 7.10 7.59 -4.32
N LEU A 103 6.17 8.39 -4.84
CA LEU A 103 5.75 9.64 -4.19
C LEU A 103 5.08 9.36 -2.84
N GLU A 104 4.23 8.33 -2.78
CA GLU A 104 3.58 7.90 -1.53
C GLU A 104 4.61 7.47 -0.48
N GLN A 105 5.60 6.66 -0.85
CA GLN A 105 6.64 6.22 0.09
C GLN A 105 7.49 7.38 0.61
N ASN A 106 7.79 8.35 -0.26
CA ASN A 106 8.50 9.56 0.13
C ASN A 106 7.63 10.42 1.07
N LEU A 107 6.36 10.61 0.75
CA LEU A 107 5.41 11.33 1.61
C LEU A 107 5.32 10.70 3.00
N ILE A 108 5.12 9.38 3.11
CA ILE A 108 5.03 8.68 4.41
C ILE A 108 6.27 8.95 5.26
N ARG A 109 7.47 8.81 4.69
CA ARG A 109 8.71 8.99 5.45
C ARG A 109 8.96 10.44 5.85
N VAL A 110 8.55 11.40 5.03
CA VAL A 110 8.69 12.83 5.34
C VAL A 110 7.73 13.23 6.46
N ILE A 111 6.51 12.69 6.48
CA ILE A 111 5.50 13.06 7.46
C ILE A 111 5.59 12.27 8.78
N GLU A 112 6.12 11.03 8.75
CA GLU A 112 6.24 10.14 9.93
C GLU A 112 6.86 10.77 11.19
N PRO A 113 7.94 11.57 11.14
CA PRO A 113 8.53 12.14 12.35
C PRO A 113 7.69 13.28 12.97
N PHE A 114 6.63 13.75 12.31
CA PHE A 114 5.84 14.89 12.75
C PHE A 114 4.42 14.48 13.14
N SER A 115 3.90 14.98 14.27
CA SER A 115 2.48 14.80 14.63
C SER A 115 1.58 15.87 14.03
N ARG A 116 2.15 17.04 13.75
CA ARG A 116 1.46 18.19 13.16
C ARG A 116 2.46 18.96 12.32
N GLU A 117 2.16 19.15 11.03
CA GLU A 117 3.10 19.77 10.09
C GLU A 117 2.38 20.64 9.07
N GLN A 118 3.00 21.74 8.66
CA GLN A 118 2.42 22.67 7.71
C GLN A 118 2.56 22.14 6.27
N ILE A 119 1.50 22.22 5.48
CA ILE A 119 1.48 21.72 4.10
C ILE A 119 2.53 22.45 3.25
N ASP A 120 2.79 23.72 3.53
CA ASP A 120 3.83 24.53 2.87
C ASP A 120 5.23 23.94 3.04
N HIS A 121 5.53 23.47 4.24
CA HIS A 121 6.83 22.89 4.52
C HIS A 121 6.99 21.52 3.83
N ILE A 122 5.94 20.70 3.84
CA ILE A 122 5.90 19.42 3.11
C ILE A 122 6.06 19.67 1.60
N SER A 123 5.37 20.66 1.05
CA SER A 123 5.47 21.09 -0.34
C SER A 123 6.89 21.54 -0.70
N GLY A 124 7.55 22.31 0.17
CA GLY A 124 8.94 22.72 -0.01
C GLY A 124 9.94 21.56 0.01
N LEU A 125 9.72 20.57 0.87
CA LEU A 125 10.57 19.38 0.97
C LEU A 125 10.47 18.48 -0.28
N ILE A 126 9.26 18.32 -0.82
CA ILE A 126 8.98 17.42 -1.94
C ILE A 126 9.04 18.16 -3.29
N LYS A 127 9.12 19.49 -3.27
CA LYS A 127 9.12 20.38 -4.44
C LYS A 127 7.92 20.17 -5.38
N LEU A 128 6.76 19.87 -4.80
CA LEU A 128 5.49 19.79 -5.52
C LEU A 128 4.58 20.94 -5.10
N SER A 129 3.61 21.29 -5.93
CA SER A 129 2.65 22.32 -5.58
C SER A 129 1.79 21.89 -4.39
N LYS A 130 1.41 22.83 -3.50
CA LYS A 130 0.47 22.57 -2.40
C LYS A 130 -0.78 21.78 -2.83
N PRO A 131 -1.50 22.15 -3.91
CA PRO A 131 -2.71 21.42 -4.32
C PRO A 131 -2.42 19.97 -4.73
N GLU A 132 -1.26 19.68 -5.32
CA GLU A 132 -0.88 18.30 -5.65
C GLU A 132 -0.58 17.48 -4.39
N VAL A 133 0.13 18.08 -3.43
CA VAL A 133 0.44 17.46 -2.15
C VAL A 133 -0.83 17.17 -1.36
N GLU A 134 -1.74 18.14 -1.26
CA GLU A 134 -3.05 17.98 -0.61
C GLU A 134 -3.88 16.87 -1.24
N ARG A 135 -3.99 16.86 -2.56
CA ARG A 135 -4.72 15.82 -3.29
C ARG A 135 -4.14 14.44 -2.99
N LYS A 136 -2.81 14.33 -2.96
CA LYS A 136 -2.13 13.05 -2.71
C LYS A 136 -2.24 12.61 -1.25
N LEU A 137 -2.07 13.52 -0.29
CA LEU A 137 -2.30 13.24 1.14
C LEU A 137 -3.75 12.82 1.39
N SER A 138 -4.72 13.49 0.76
CA SER A 138 -6.14 13.13 0.84
C SER A 138 -6.38 11.70 0.36
N GLN A 139 -5.80 11.32 -0.79
CA GLN A 139 -5.88 9.97 -1.31
C GLN A 139 -5.26 8.95 -0.35
N MET A 140 -4.08 9.24 0.22
CA MET A 140 -3.39 8.34 1.13
C MET A 140 -4.14 8.13 2.46
N ILE A 141 -4.84 9.15 2.95
CA ILE A 141 -5.72 9.06 4.12
C ILE A 141 -6.92 8.15 3.79
N LEU A 142 -7.55 8.32 2.63
CA LEU A 142 -8.66 7.48 2.17
C LEU A 142 -8.25 6.02 1.97
N ASP A 143 -7.05 5.80 1.44
CA ASP A 143 -6.45 4.48 1.23
C ASP A 143 -5.91 3.85 2.52
N LYS A 144 -6.07 4.52 3.67
CA LYS A 144 -5.63 4.07 5.01
C LYS A 144 -4.13 3.74 5.08
N LYS A 145 -3.30 4.46 4.31
CA LYS A 145 -1.84 4.30 4.33
C LYS A 145 -1.24 4.82 5.63
N PHE A 146 -1.79 5.92 6.14
CA PHE A 146 -1.53 6.48 7.45
C PHE A 146 -2.82 7.06 8.02
N HIS A 147 -2.84 7.38 9.31
CA HIS A 147 -4.01 7.98 9.96
C HIS A 147 -3.73 9.46 10.16
N GLY A 148 -4.54 10.32 9.55
CA GLY A 148 -4.36 11.76 9.64
C GLY A 148 -5.58 12.52 9.14
N ILE A 149 -5.61 13.80 9.44
CA ILE A 149 -6.63 14.75 9.00
C ILE A 149 -5.90 15.94 8.38
N LEU A 150 -6.44 16.45 7.26
CA LEU A 150 -6.02 17.70 6.66
C LEU A 150 -6.92 18.82 7.16
N ASP A 151 -6.33 19.82 7.81
CA ASP A 151 -7.00 21.06 8.18
C ASP A 151 -6.71 22.12 7.11
N GLN A 152 -7.69 22.35 6.24
CA GLN A 152 -7.61 23.33 5.14
C GLN A 152 -7.77 24.78 5.63
N GLY A 153 -8.22 25.01 6.86
CA GLY A 153 -8.31 26.38 7.41
C GLY A 153 -6.95 26.91 7.82
N GLU A 154 -6.12 26.04 8.41
CA GLU A 154 -4.78 26.36 8.91
C GLU A 154 -3.65 25.85 7.98
N ASP A 155 -3.97 25.18 6.87
CA ASP A 155 -3.03 24.51 5.96
C ASP A 155 -2.09 23.53 6.67
N VAL A 156 -2.65 22.68 7.53
CA VAL A 156 -1.87 21.76 8.38
C VAL A 156 -2.32 20.31 8.19
N LEU A 157 -1.33 19.41 8.12
CA LEU A 157 -1.52 17.97 8.26
C LEU A 157 -1.38 17.58 9.73
N ILE A 158 -2.40 16.93 10.29
CA ILE A 158 -2.38 16.35 11.64
C ILE A 158 -2.32 14.83 11.49
N ILE A 159 -1.33 14.20 12.11
CA ILE A 159 -1.09 12.76 12.03
C ILE A 159 -1.41 12.15 13.39
N PHE A 160 -2.13 11.03 13.34
CA PHE A 160 -2.51 10.26 14.52
C PHE A 160 -1.77 8.94 14.54
N ASP A 161 -1.41 8.50 15.74
CA ASP A 161 -1.02 7.13 15.95
C ASP A 161 -2.20 6.20 15.63
N LYS A 162 -1.88 5.02 15.13
CA LYS A 162 -2.89 4.01 14.86
C LYS A 162 -3.64 3.71 16.16
N PRO A 163 -4.96 3.96 16.24
CA PRO A 163 -5.70 3.66 17.45
C PRO A 163 -5.59 2.16 17.73
N PRO A 164 -5.28 1.75 18.98
CA PRO A 164 -5.27 0.34 19.32
C PRO A 164 -6.68 -0.21 19.08
N VAL A 165 -6.77 -1.32 18.34
CA VAL A 165 -8.06 -1.98 18.11
C VAL A 165 -8.52 -2.56 19.46
N ASP A 166 -9.53 -1.94 20.06
CA ASP A 166 -10.08 -2.40 21.33
C ASP A 166 -10.91 -3.67 21.12
N LYS A 167 -10.27 -4.81 21.39
CA LYS A 167 -10.90 -6.13 21.33
C LYS A 167 -12.07 -6.27 22.32
N THR A 168 -12.12 -5.42 23.34
CA THR A 168 -13.20 -5.42 24.35
C THR A 168 -14.52 -4.99 23.72
N TYR A 169 -14.50 -4.03 22.79
CA TYR A 169 -15.69 -3.56 22.09
C TYR A 169 -16.26 -4.63 21.15
N GLU A 170 -15.40 -5.31 20.39
CA GLU A 170 -15.81 -6.44 19.55
C GLU A 170 -16.41 -7.58 20.38
N ALA A 171 -15.75 -7.95 21.49
CA ALA A 171 -16.26 -8.99 22.39
C ALA A 171 -17.59 -8.60 23.05
N ALA A 172 -17.77 -7.32 23.41
CA ALA A 172 -19.04 -6.83 23.94
C ALA A 172 -20.17 -6.91 22.89
N LEU A 173 -19.89 -6.54 21.65
CA LEU A 173 -20.83 -6.66 20.53
C LEU A 173 -21.22 -8.11 20.26
N GLU A 174 -20.25 -9.01 20.26
CA GLU A 174 -20.49 -10.46 20.12
C GLU A 174 -21.35 -11.00 21.26
N ASN A 175 -21.07 -10.59 22.51
CA ASN A 175 -21.86 -10.96 23.67
C ASN A 175 -23.31 -10.48 23.56
N ILE A 176 -23.54 -9.24 23.13
CA ILE A 176 -24.90 -8.71 22.90
C ILE A 176 -25.64 -9.54 21.85
N GLN A 177 -24.98 -9.90 20.74
CA GLN A 177 -25.57 -10.76 19.71
C GLN A 177 -25.89 -12.17 20.23
N ASN A 178 -25.00 -12.74 21.04
CA ASN A 178 -25.20 -14.05 21.64
C ASN A 178 -26.37 -14.03 22.64
N MET A 179 -26.53 -12.95 23.42
CA MET A 179 -27.69 -12.76 24.29
C MET A 179 -29.00 -12.69 23.50
N SER A 180 -29.03 -12.01 22.35
CA SER A 180 -30.22 -12.00 21.47
C SER A 180 -30.61 -13.42 21.03
N LYS A 181 -29.64 -14.23 20.59
CA LYS A 181 -29.90 -15.63 20.18
C LYS A 181 -30.42 -16.50 21.32
N VAL A 182 -29.96 -16.26 22.55
CA VAL A 182 -30.45 -16.96 23.74
C VAL A 182 -31.90 -16.58 24.02
N VAL A 183 -32.25 -15.30 23.93
CA VAL A 183 -33.64 -14.83 24.08
C VAL A 183 -34.57 -15.49 23.05
N ASP A 184 -34.17 -15.52 21.78
CA ASP A 184 -34.95 -16.17 20.72
C ASP A 184 -35.12 -17.67 20.98
N SER A 185 -34.05 -18.33 21.45
CA SER A 185 -34.08 -19.75 21.80
C SER A 185 -34.99 -20.04 22.98
N LEU A 186 -35.00 -19.17 24.00
CA LEU A 186 -35.90 -19.28 25.15
C LEU A 186 -37.35 -19.08 24.74
N TYR A 187 -37.63 -18.08 23.89
CA TYR A 187 -38.98 -17.84 23.36
C TYR A 187 -39.51 -19.05 22.58
N ASN A 188 -38.68 -19.64 21.71
CA ASN A 188 -39.02 -20.85 20.97
C ASN A 188 -39.25 -22.07 21.87
N LYS A 189 -38.53 -22.19 22.99
CA LYS A 189 -38.74 -23.26 23.96
C LYS A 189 -40.01 -23.04 24.78
N ALA A 190 -40.27 -21.82 25.23
CA ALA A 190 -41.49 -21.46 25.97
C ALA A 190 -42.74 -21.72 25.14
N LYS A 191 -42.73 -21.35 23.85
CA LYS A 191 -43.82 -21.61 22.91
C LYS A 191 -44.13 -23.11 22.69
N LYS A 192 -43.22 -24.02 23.03
CA LYS A 192 -43.46 -25.48 22.95
C LYS A 192 -44.13 -26.07 24.20
N LEU A 193 -44.16 -25.32 25.30
CA LEU A 193 -44.69 -25.76 26.59
C LEU A 193 -46.13 -25.28 26.86
N THR A 194 -46.62 -24.32 26.07
CA THR A 194 -48.01 -23.83 26.02
C THR A 194 -48.59 -24.10 24.65
#